data_AF-A6GH71-F1
#
_entry.id   AF-A6GH71-F1
#
_cell.length_a   1.000
_cell.length_b   1.000
_cell.length_c   1.000
_cell.angle_alpha   90.00
_cell.angle_beta   90.00
_cell.angle_gamma   90.00
#
_symmetry.space_group_name_H-M   'P 1'
#
loop_
_entity.id
_entity.type
_entity.pdbx_description
1 polymer ?
#
loop_
_entity_poly.entity_id
_entity_poly.type
_entity_poly.pdbx_seq_one_letter_code
_entity_poly.pdbx_strand_id
1 'polypeptide(L)'
;MKHSTSRLLLVAALGLGLVACKTPEERACANKKKIEGAAQGTPSDKAAVDQCVATLNELRESTKVDEGVWSTYVTCLAEASDEAGLKECLGPISDAVVKNLQDKMQGQVEQAQADLKAAREGADSAKPAK
;
A
#
# COMPACT_ATOMS: atom_id res chain seq x y z
N MET A 1 -36.22 6.13 -32.99
CA MET A 1 -34.86 6.17 -33.57
C MET A 1 -34.07 7.29 -32.91
N LYS A 2 -32.84 6.99 -32.48
CA LYS A 2 -31.68 7.90 -32.28
C LYS A 2 -31.63 8.88 -31.08
N HIS A 3 -30.81 8.44 -30.11
CA HIS A 3 -29.75 9.14 -29.35
C HIS A 3 -30.05 10.37 -28.48
N SER A 4 -30.15 10.10 -27.17
CA SER A 4 -29.21 10.51 -26.10
C SER A 4 -28.20 11.64 -26.43
N THR A 5 -28.27 12.75 -25.69
CA THR A 5 -27.06 13.53 -25.34
C THR A 5 -27.25 14.18 -23.98
N SER A 6 -26.84 13.44 -22.96
CA SER A 6 -26.51 13.92 -21.63
C SER A 6 -25.18 14.66 -21.67
N ARG A 7 -25.12 15.93 -21.25
CA ARG A 7 -23.89 16.56 -20.71
C ARG A 7 -24.28 17.61 -19.67
N LEU A 8 -24.34 17.15 -18.42
CA LEU A 8 -24.16 17.95 -17.21
C LEU A 8 -22.91 18.83 -17.38
N LEU A 9 -23.09 20.14 -17.44
CA LEU A 9 -22.04 21.11 -17.17
C LEU A 9 -21.93 21.28 -15.66
N LEU A 10 -21.03 20.54 -15.04
CA LEU A 10 -20.54 20.84 -13.70
C LEU A 10 -19.04 21.10 -13.79
N VAL A 11 -18.68 22.30 -14.26
CA VAL A 11 -17.32 22.84 -14.10
C VAL A 11 -17.37 23.74 -12.88
N ALA A 12 -17.29 23.14 -11.70
CA ALA A 12 -16.95 23.86 -10.48
C ALA A 12 -15.44 24.10 -10.53
N ALA A 13 -15.08 25.31 -10.93
CA ALA A 13 -13.73 25.83 -10.88
C ALA A 13 -13.24 25.84 -9.41
N LEU A 14 -12.45 24.83 -9.03
CA LEU A 14 -11.53 24.93 -7.90
C LEU A 14 -10.29 25.74 -8.36
N GLY A 15 -10.52 27.04 -8.52
CA GLY A 15 -9.47 28.05 -8.54
C GLY A 15 -9.15 28.46 -7.10
N LEU A 16 -8.34 27.65 -6.42
CA LEU A 16 -7.71 28.00 -5.15
C LEU A 16 -6.22 27.65 -5.25
N GLY A 17 -5.42 28.68 -5.48
CA GLY A 17 -3.98 28.79 -5.21
C GLY A 17 -3.11 27.55 -5.44
N LEU A 18 -2.22 27.65 -6.43
CA LEU A 18 -0.96 26.90 -6.53
C LEU A 18 -0.05 27.21 -5.32
N VAL A 19 -0.45 26.83 -4.12
CA VAL A 19 0.49 26.50 -3.06
C VAL A 19 0.89 25.08 -3.38
N ALA A 20 2.17 24.82 -3.63
CA ALA A 20 2.67 23.49 -3.92
C ALA A 20 2.40 22.56 -2.71
N CYS A 21 1.21 21.98 -2.65
CA CYS A 21 0.81 21.01 -1.64
C CYS A 21 1.62 19.75 -1.92
N LYS A 22 2.74 19.60 -1.20
CA LYS A 22 3.48 18.35 -1.15
C LYS A 22 2.54 17.25 -0.70
N THR A 23 2.51 16.17 -1.47
CA THR A 23 1.84 14.92 -1.10
C THR A 23 2.34 14.42 0.27
N PRO A 24 1.55 13.61 0.99
CA PRO A 24 2.02 12.93 2.21
C PRO A 24 3.36 12.22 1.99
N GLU A 25 3.52 11.54 0.86
CA GLU A 25 4.74 10.83 0.46
C GLU A 25 5.92 11.79 0.24
N GLU A 26 5.73 12.91 -0.44
CA GLU A 26 6.78 13.94 -0.58
C GLU A 26 7.19 14.53 0.78
N ARG A 27 6.23 14.72 1.70
CA ARG A 27 6.52 15.20 3.06
C ARG A 27 7.31 14.16 3.87
N ALA A 28 6.90 12.90 3.82
CA ALA A 28 7.59 11.77 4.43
C ALA A 28 9.04 11.66 3.93
N CYS A 29 9.23 11.66 2.61
CA CYS A 29 10.54 11.58 1.99
C CYS A 29 11.43 12.78 2.30
N ALA A 30 10.87 14.00 2.30
CA ALA A 30 11.60 15.19 2.71
C ALA A 30 12.01 15.13 4.19
N ASN A 31 11.17 14.61 5.08
CA ASN A 31 11.48 14.47 6.50
C ASN A 31 12.54 13.40 6.75
N LYS A 32 12.36 12.20 6.16
CA LYS A 32 13.31 11.09 6.21
C LYS A 32 14.72 11.55 5.84
N LYS A 33 14.84 12.30 4.73
CA LYS A 33 16.11 12.85 4.26
C LYS A 33 16.73 13.88 5.22
N LYS A 34 15.93 14.73 5.86
CA LYS A 34 16.42 15.68 6.86
C LYS A 34 17.05 14.97 8.06
N ILE A 35 16.44 13.88 8.50
CA ILE A 35 16.89 13.07 9.63
C ILE A 35 18.15 12.27 9.27
N GLU A 36 18.22 11.68 8.08
CA GLU A 36 19.35 10.87 7.60
C GLU A 36 20.60 11.70 7.22
N GLY A 37 20.59 13.02 7.41
CA GLY A 37 21.82 13.83 7.37
C GLY A 37 22.26 14.30 5.99
N ALA A 38 21.35 14.61 5.06
CA ALA A 38 21.71 15.44 3.91
C ALA A 38 21.65 16.92 4.30
N ALA A 39 22.83 17.54 4.46
CA ALA A 39 23.00 18.98 4.57
C ALA A 39 22.20 19.69 3.46
N GLN A 40 21.44 20.71 3.87
CA GLN A 40 20.47 21.42 3.05
C GLN A 40 21.08 22.00 1.76
N GLY A 41 20.37 21.84 0.63
CA GLY A 41 20.31 22.88 -0.39
C GLY A 41 21.09 22.64 -1.68
N THR A 42 21.09 21.42 -2.22
CA THR A 42 21.57 21.19 -3.60
C THR A 42 20.46 20.64 -4.50
N PRO A 43 20.51 20.87 -5.83
CA PRO A 43 19.56 20.25 -6.78
C PRO A 43 19.49 18.71 -6.71
N SER A 44 20.47 18.07 -6.05
CA SER A 44 20.45 16.65 -5.65
C SER A 44 19.31 16.29 -4.68
N ASP A 45 18.68 17.29 -4.04
CA ASP A 45 17.65 17.08 -3.03
C ASP A 45 16.29 16.70 -3.59
N LYS A 46 15.90 17.30 -4.71
CA LYS A 46 14.65 16.97 -5.38
C LYS A 46 14.69 15.56 -5.96
N ALA A 47 15.78 15.20 -6.65
CA ALA A 47 15.95 13.86 -7.22
C ALA A 47 15.90 12.76 -6.15
N ALA A 48 16.51 12.99 -4.97
CA ALA A 48 16.45 12.04 -3.86
C ALA A 48 15.03 11.91 -3.28
N VAL A 49 14.28 13.01 -3.17
CA VAL A 49 12.88 12.98 -2.73
C VAL A 49 12.02 12.26 -3.76
N ASP A 50 12.17 12.57 -5.05
CA ASP A 50 11.43 11.93 -6.14
C ASP A 50 11.72 10.41 -6.19
N GLN A 51 12.98 10.01 -5.98
CA GLN A 51 13.36 8.59 -5.88
C GLN A 51 12.74 7.91 -4.65
N CYS A 52 12.74 8.57 -3.49
CA CYS A 52 12.09 8.04 -2.30
C CYS A 52 10.57 7.88 -2.52
N VAL A 53 9.91 8.84 -3.17
CA VAL A 53 8.48 8.76 -3.50
C VAL A 53 8.22 7.58 -4.45
N ALA A 54 9.08 7.39 -5.45
CA ALA A 54 9.00 6.23 -6.34
C ALA A 54 9.08 4.90 -5.54
N THR A 55 10.05 4.78 -4.64
CA THR A 55 10.18 3.59 -3.78
C THR A 55 8.98 3.38 -2.85
N LEU A 56 8.40 4.45 -2.31
CA LEU A 56 7.16 4.35 -1.53
C LEU A 56 6.00 3.83 -2.39
N ASN A 57 5.84 4.34 -3.62
CA ASN A 57 4.79 3.86 -4.52
C ASN A 57 4.98 2.37 -4.89
N GLU A 58 6.22 1.95 -5.19
CA GLU A 58 6.53 0.53 -5.45
C GLU A 58 6.24 -0.35 -4.21
N LEU A 59 6.56 0.15 -3.02
CA LEU A 59 6.24 -0.56 -1.77
C LEU A 59 4.73 -0.71 -1.58
N ARG A 60 3.96 0.35 -1.85
CA ARG A 60 2.49 0.32 -1.77
C ARG A 60 1.90 -0.73 -2.72
N GLU A 61 2.34 -0.73 -3.98
CA GLU A 61 1.83 -1.66 -4.99
C GLU A 61 2.22 -3.11 -4.72
N SER A 62 3.44 -3.34 -4.20
CA SER A 62 3.93 -4.70 -3.90
C SER A 62 3.31 -5.30 -2.64
N THR A 63 3.13 -4.50 -1.60
CA THR A 63 2.61 -4.98 -0.31
C THR A 63 1.10 -5.10 -0.28
N LYS A 64 0.38 -4.33 -1.11
CA LYS A 64 -1.09 -4.29 -1.18
C LYS A 64 -1.73 -4.15 0.20
N VAL A 65 -1.11 -3.36 1.08
CA VAL A 65 -1.67 -3.07 2.40
C VAL A 65 -2.89 -2.16 2.27
N ASP A 66 -3.76 -2.20 3.29
CA ASP A 66 -4.92 -1.33 3.36
C ASP A 66 -4.52 0.16 3.36
N GLU A 67 -5.38 1.01 2.80
CA GLU A 67 -5.17 2.46 2.71
C GLU A 67 -4.96 3.11 4.07
N GLY A 68 -5.63 2.64 5.13
CA GLY A 68 -5.44 3.14 6.49
C GLY A 68 -4.06 2.80 7.04
N VAL A 69 -3.56 1.59 6.78
CA VAL A 69 -2.19 1.18 7.14
C VAL A 69 -1.17 1.99 6.37
N TRP A 70 -1.36 2.16 5.06
CA TRP A 70 -0.50 2.98 4.21
C TRP A 70 -0.44 4.43 4.71
N SER A 71 -1.60 5.04 4.96
CA SER A 71 -1.70 6.40 5.47
C SER A 71 -1.00 6.56 6.82
N THR A 72 -1.12 5.57 7.71
CA THR A 72 -0.46 5.58 9.03
C THR A 72 1.05 5.52 8.87
N TYR A 73 1.55 4.66 7.98
CA TYR A 73 2.98 4.53 7.68
C TYR A 73 3.57 5.84 7.15
N VAL A 74 2.97 6.42 6.11
CA VAL A 74 3.46 7.65 5.47
C VAL A 74 3.37 8.84 6.43
N THR A 75 2.32 8.92 7.23
CA THR A 75 2.15 9.97 8.25
C THR A 75 3.24 9.86 9.31
N CYS A 76 3.50 8.67 9.83
CA CYS A 76 4.58 8.43 10.79
C CYS A 76 5.94 8.88 10.23
N LEU A 77 6.28 8.52 8.98
CA LEU A 77 7.54 8.94 8.35
C LEU A 77 7.65 10.48 8.24
N ALA A 78 6.54 11.17 7.99
CA ALA A 78 6.50 12.62 7.89
C ALA A 78 6.65 13.33 9.26
N GLU A 79 6.30 12.65 10.35
CA GLU A 79 6.29 13.21 11.72
C GLU A 79 7.46 12.72 12.59
N ALA A 80 8.18 11.68 12.17
CA ALA A 80 9.36 11.19 12.86
C ALA A 80 10.34 12.35 13.17
N SER A 81 10.93 12.33 14.37
CA SER A 81 11.83 13.39 14.83
C SER A 81 13.31 13.02 14.69
N ASP A 82 13.62 11.73 14.56
CA ASP A 82 14.98 11.20 14.54
C ASP A 82 15.01 9.81 13.86
N GLU A 83 16.21 9.24 13.73
CA GLU A 83 16.43 7.95 13.06
C GLU A 83 15.77 6.77 13.78
N ALA A 84 15.62 6.81 15.10
CA ALA A 84 14.91 5.78 15.83
C ALA A 84 13.40 5.85 15.52
N GLY A 85 12.82 7.06 15.53
CA GLY A 85 11.44 7.28 15.14
C GLY A 85 11.14 6.81 13.71
N LEU A 86 12.05 7.03 12.76
CA LEU A 86 11.92 6.51 11.39
C LEU A 86 11.85 4.97 11.33
N LYS A 87 12.60 4.29 12.19
CA LYS A 87 12.61 2.82 12.26
C LYS A 87 11.31 2.30 12.86
N GLU A 88 10.77 2.97 13.87
CA GLU A 88 9.48 2.61 14.49
C GLU A 88 8.33 2.70 13.49
N CYS A 89 8.40 3.62 12.51
CA CYS A 89 7.39 3.73 11.46
C CYS A 89 7.25 2.48 10.58
N LEU A 90 8.24 1.58 10.53
CA LEU A 90 8.12 0.35 9.74
C LEU A 90 7.16 -0.68 10.36
N GLY A 91 6.82 -0.56 11.65
CA GLY A 91 5.95 -1.52 12.35
C GLY A 91 4.59 -1.74 11.67
N PRO A 92 3.77 -0.68 11.47
CA PRO A 92 2.45 -0.80 10.86
C PRO A 92 2.43 -1.53 9.52
N ILE A 93 3.38 -1.23 8.63
CA ILE A 93 3.44 -1.85 7.30
C ILE A 93 4.01 -3.27 7.35
N SER A 94 4.99 -3.53 8.21
CA SER A 94 5.55 -4.87 8.43
C SER A 94 4.48 -5.84 8.95
N ASP A 95 3.73 -5.43 9.97
CA ASP A 95 2.69 -6.26 10.58
C ASP A 95 1.56 -6.56 9.60
N ALA A 96 1.16 -5.57 8.80
CA ALA A 96 0.14 -5.76 7.78
C ALA A 96 0.61 -6.70 6.65
N VAL A 97 1.87 -6.61 6.23
CA VAL A 97 2.44 -7.54 5.24
C VAL A 97 2.48 -8.97 5.78
N VAL A 98 2.94 -9.16 7.01
CA VAL A 98 2.98 -10.47 7.66
C VAL A 98 1.57 -11.06 7.78
N LYS A 99 0.60 -10.26 8.23
CA LYS A 99 -0.80 -10.67 8.32
C LYS A 99 -1.37 -11.06 6.95
N ASN A 100 -1.16 -10.23 5.92
CA ASN A 100 -1.61 -10.53 4.56
C ASN A 100 -1.01 -11.84 4.02
N LEU A 101 0.23 -12.18 4.38
CA LEU A 101 0.86 -13.45 4.02
C LEU A 101 0.24 -14.61 4.78
N GLN A 102 0.00 -14.46 6.09
CA GLN A 102 -0.64 -15.47 6.92
C GLN A 102 -2.06 -15.79 6.42
N ASP A 103 -2.86 -14.77 6.12
CA ASP A 103 -4.23 -14.94 5.62
C ASP A 103 -4.26 -15.69 4.27
N LYS A 104 -3.32 -15.37 3.36
CA LYS A 104 -3.17 -16.10 2.07
C LYS A 104 -2.75 -17.55 2.25
N MET A 105 -1.87 -17.83 3.21
CA MET A 105 -1.45 -19.20 3.50
C MET A 105 -2.60 -20.00 4.12
N GLN A 106 -3.32 -19.41 5.06
CA GLN A 106 -4.47 -20.04 5.71
C GLN A 106 -5.54 -20.42 4.69
N GLY A 107 -5.89 -19.51 3.78
CA GLY A 107 -6.87 -19.80 2.71
C GLY A 107 -6.44 -20.94 1.78
N GLN A 108 -5.13 -21.07 1.48
CA GLN A 108 -4.61 -22.20 0.69
C GLN A 108 -4.70 -23.53 1.45
N VAL A 109 -4.45 -23.51 2.77
CA VAL A 109 -4.57 -24.71 3.62
C VAL A 109 -6.03 -25.16 3.69
N GLU A 110 -6.98 -24.24 3.88
CA GLU A 110 -8.41 -24.56 3.93
C GLU A 110 -8.92 -25.14 2.60
N GLN A 111 -8.50 -24.55 1.46
CA GLN A 111 -8.84 -25.07 0.14
C GLN A 111 -8.28 -26.49 -0.06
N ALA A 112 -7.01 -26.71 0.28
CA ALA A 112 -6.39 -28.04 0.18
C ALA A 112 -7.09 -29.08 1.07
N GLN A 113 -7.55 -28.69 2.27
CA GLN A 113 -8.31 -29.56 3.15
C GLN A 113 -9.69 -29.89 2.58
N ALA A 114 -10.38 -28.91 1.99
CA ALA A 114 -11.66 -29.13 1.32
C ALA A 114 -11.52 -30.08 0.12
N ASP A 115 -10.49 -29.89 -0.71
CA ASP A 115 -10.19 -30.75 -1.86
C ASP A 115 -9.86 -32.18 -1.42
N LEU A 116 -9.06 -32.34 -0.36
CA LEU A 116 -8.72 -33.65 0.21
C LEU A 116 -9.97 -34.36 0.74
N LYS A 117 -10.87 -33.64 1.42
CA LYS A 117 -12.12 -34.20 1.92
C LYS A 117 -13.02 -34.66 0.78
N ALA A 118 -13.21 -33.84 -0.25
CA ALA A 118 -14.00 -34.17 -1.42
C ALA A 118 -13.45 -35.41 -2.16
N ALA A 119 -12.12 -35.50 -2.31
CA ALA A 119 -11.47 -36.66 -2.91
C ALA A 119 -11.72 -37.96 -2.11
N ARG A 120 -11.73 -37.88 -0.77
CA ARG A 120 -12.00 -39.02 0.11
C ARG A 120 -13.46 -39.49 0.01
N GLU A 121 -14.41 -38.56 0.00
CA GLU A 121 -15.84 -38.86 -0.14
C GLU A 121 -16.16 -39.45 -1.54
N GLY A 122 -15.48 -38.97 -2.58
CA GLY A 122 -15.56 -39.55 -3.92
C GLY A 122 -14.96 -40.95 -4.04
N ALA A 123 -13.88 -41.25 -3.31
CA ALA A 123 -13.24 -42.57 -3.30
C ALA A 123 -14.07 -43.63 -2.55
N ASP A 124 -14.78 -43.25 -1.48
CA ASP A 124 -15.62 -44.18 -0.70
C ASP A 124 -16.86 -44.63 -1.50
N SER A 125 -17.37 -43.76 -2.39
CA SER A 125 -18.50 -44.03 -3.28
C SER A 125 -18.18 -45.00 -4.43
N ALA A 126 -16.89 -45.26 -4.70
CA ALA A 126 -16.44 -46.08 -5.82
C ALA A 126 -16.14 -47.55 -5.45
N LYS A 127 -16.38 -47.98 -4.20
CA LYS A 127 -16.16 -49.37 -3.79
C LYS A 127 -17.26 -50.27 -4.38
N PRO A 128 -16.96 -51.17 -5.33
CA PRO A 128 -17.97 -52.07 -5.87
C PRO A 128 -18.42 -53.04 -4.78
N ALA A 129 -19.73 -53.11 -4.54
CA ALA A 129 -20.34 -54.18 -3.77
C ALA A 129 -20.02 -55.51 -4.47
N LYS A 130 -19.27 -56.37 -3.77
CA LYS A 130 -18.98 -57.74 -4.19
C LYS A 130 -20.12 -58.66 -3.78
#